data_AF-A0A1I1Z0N6-F1
#
_entry.id   AF-A0A1I1Z0N6-F1
#
_cell.length_a   1.000
_cell.length_b   1.000
_cell.length_c   1.000
_cell.angle_alpha   90.00
_cell.angle_beta   90.00
_cell.angle_gamma   90.00
#
_symmetry.space_group_name_H-M   'P 1'
#
loop_
_entity.id
_entity.type
_entity.pdbx_description
1 polymer ?
#
loop_
_entity_poly.entity_id
_entity_poly.type
_entity_poly.pdbx_seq_one_letter_code
_entity_poly.pdbx_strand_id
1 'polypeptide(L)'
;MAAKDYRGQQKTEQKTKPHKPAVRNILVLGKTGVGKTSLLNYLYGFDLPTGAGLPKTGKGLHENVITRNGTAYHVFDTWGIEADSLPEWRKEVLALVRKRNTSPHIRDWFHAVYYCFSANTARIEETEIEEILVPLLQSGCKVIVVLTNAEDGFRKQEKIEGMKEYLQEEMTKRLHRDPQLEIIPVASIAGETLAGDSISRFGRTESLEAAQYNLADDIEKRLPAIYKMNVLNKLGAWKERSLLLLANGKISFVLNNNSARQLIDLINYDLLNTFGAIDADGDKLEAEANEYLLAAGDKKPMDRRWRPDFSRITYVKGYEYSKGLSVGLAVDVAASLLRSSKSIRENLSRRVEKTYAAIMDSMKSRR
;
A
#
# COMPACT_ATOMS: atom_id res chain seq x y z
N MET A 1 -7.64 29.43 -63.05
CA MET A 1 -8.82 28.58 -62.73
C MET A 1 -8.45 27.13 -62.93
N ALA A 2 -8.36 26.35 -61.85
CA ALA A 2 -8.67 24.91 -61.75
C ALA A 2 -8.10 24.41 -60.42
N ALA A 3 -9.02 24.02 -59.53
CA ALA A 3 -8.77 23.65 -58.15
C ALA A 3 -8.03 22.30 -58.04
N LYS A 4 -7.11 22.21 -57.06
CA LYS A 4 -6.52 20.95 -56.61
C LYS A 4 -7.34 20.43 -55.43
N ASP A 5 -7.82 19.20 -55.57
CA ASP A 5 -8.47 18.40 -54.54
C ASP A 5 -7.61 18.27 -53.28
N TYR A 6 -8.11 18.79 -52.17
CA TYR A 6 -7.69 18.41 -50.82
C TYR A 6 -8.85 17.68 -50.14
N ARG A 7 -8.83 16.34 -50.19
CA ARG A 7 -9.64 15.52 -49.28
C ARG A 7 -9.01 15.60 -47.89
N GLY A 8 -9.58 16.44 -47.03
CA GLY A 8 -9.28 16.47 -45.61
C GLY A 8 -9.74 15.18 -44.94
N GLN A 9 -8.81 14.40 -44.41
CA GLN A 9 -9.09 13.44 -43.35
C GLN A 9 -9.05 14.19 -42.02
N GLN A 10 -10.23 14.49 -41.49
CA GLN A 10 -10.40 14.91 -40.10
C GLN A 10 -9.97 13.75 -39.20
N LYS A 11 -8.82 13.89 -38.52
CA LYS A 11 -8.50 13.06 -37.36
C LYS A 11 -9.35 13.57 -36.20
N THR A 12 -10.32 12.76 -35.81
CA THR A 12 -11.13 12.95 -34.62
C THR A 12 -10.22 12.97 -33.39
N GLU A 13 -10.12 14.13 -32.73
CA GLU A 13 -9.53 14.26 -31.41
C GLU A 13 -10.34 13.39 -30.43
N GLN A 14 -9.75 12.28 -30.02
CA GLN A 14 -10.24 11.54 -28.87
C GLN A 14 -10.02 12.41 -27.63
N LYS A 15 -11.11 13.00 -27.12
CA LYS A 15 -11.16 13.61 -25.79
C LYS A 15 -10.70 12.57 -24.77
N THR A 16 -9.48 12.70 -24.29
CA THR A 16 -8.95 11.94 -23.16
C THR A 16 -9.79 12.26 -21.93
N LYS A 17 -10.33 11.23 -21.29
CA LYS A 17 -10.98 11.34 -19.98
C LYS A 17 -10.01 12.03 -19.01
N PRO A 18 -10.47 12.94 -18.13
CA PRO A 18 -9.59 13.53 -17.13
C PRO A 18 -9.07 12.40 -16.25
N HIS A 19 -7.76 12.12 -16.37
CA HIS A 19 -7.10 11.16 -15.50
C HIS A 19 -7.18 11.74 -14.09
N LYS A 20 -7.81 11.01 -13.17
CA LYS A 20 -7.75 11.34 -11.74
C LYS A 20 -6.26 11.54 -11.38
N PRO A 21 -5.88 12.63 -10.69
CA PRO A 21 -4.48 12.94 -10.47
C PRO A 21 -3.81 11.80 -9.70
N ALA A 22 -2.63 11.39 -10.14
CA ALA A 22 -1.80 10.44 -9.41
C ALA A 22 -1.50 11.03 -8.02
N VAL A 23 -1.62 10.23 -6.97
CA VAL A 23 -1.45 10.69 -5.57
C VAL A 23 -0.05 10.35 -5.09
N ARG A 24 0.66 11.32 -4.49
CA ARG A 24 1.98 11.11 -3.89
C ARG A 24 1.96 11.52 -2.43
N ASN A 25 1.85 10.56 -1.52
CA ASN A 25 1.94 10.81 -0.08
C ASN A 25 3.42 10.81 0.35
N ILE A 26 3.88 11.94 0.87
CA ILE A 26 5.26 12.15 1.30
C ILE A 26 5.24 12.52 2.78
N LEU A 27 5.97 11.77 3.60
CA LEU A 27 6.24 12.13 4.99
C LEU A 27 7.65 12.72 5.10
N VAL A 28 7.77 13.89 5.73
CA VAL A 28 9.07 14.48 6.05
C VAL A 28 9.16 14.73 7.56
N LEU A 29 10.21 14.21 8.17
CA LEU A 29 10.47 14.23 9.61
C LEU A 29 11.83 14.88 9.91
N GLY A 30 12.00 15.36 11.13
CA GLY A 30 13.24 15.96 11.61
C GLY A 30 13.00 17.21 12.45
N LYS A 31 14.04 17.65 13.15
CA LYS A 31 14.00 18.83 14.04
C LYS A 31 13.65 20.14 13.33
N THR A 32 13.29 21.15 14.11
CA THR A 32 13.15 22.52 13.60
C THR A 32 14.49 23.00 13.05
N GLY A 33 14.47 23.73 11.92
CA GLY A 33 15.68 24.32 11.33
C GLY A 33 16.56 23.39 10.48
N VAL A 34 16.31 22.07 10.45
CA VAL A 34 17.13 21.12 9.67
C VAL A 34 16.91 21.17 8.15
N GLY A 35 16.10 22.10 7.62
CA GLY A 35 15.94 22.26 6.17
C GLY A 35 14.89 21.36 5.48
N LYS A 36 13.91 20.80 6.20
CA LYS A 36 12.81 19.98 5.63
C LYS A 36 12.08 20.65 4.46
N THR A 37 11.67 21.91 4.62
CA THR A 37 10.93 22.65 3.59
C THR A 37 11.78 22.93 2.36
N SER A 38 13.04 23.34 2.55
CA SER A 38 13.99 23.54 1.45
C SER A 38 14.25 22.25 0.67
N LEU A 39 14.36 21.11 1.38
CA LEU A 39 14.46 19.79 0.78
C LEU A 39 13.24 19.49 -0.10
N LEU A 40 12.02 19.66 0.42
CA LEU A 40 10.79 19.41 -0.34
C LEU A 40 10.69 20.27 -1.61
N ASN A 41 11.00 21.57 -1.49
CA ASN A 41 11.06 22.48 -2.64
C ASN A 41 12.07 22.00 -3.68
N TYR A 42 13.24 21.53 -3.23
CA TYR A 42 14.27 21.06 -4.14
C TYR A 42 13.93 19.73 -4.81
N LEU A 43 13.48 18.72 -4.06
CA LEU A 43 13.17 17.39 -4.59
C LEU A 43 12.01 17.45 -5.57
N TYR A 44 10.89 18.04 -5.14
CA TYR A 44 9.61 18.00 -5.84
C TYR A 44 9.28 19.28 -6.63
N GLY A 45 10.14 20.29 -6.55
CA GLY A 45 9.96 21.57 -7.23
C GLY A 45 8.88 22.45 -6.61
N PHE A 46 8.46 22.19 -5.37
CA PHE A 46 7.43 23.00 -4.70
C PHE A 46 7.90 24.44 -4.42
N ASP A 47 6.95 25.31 -4.11
CA ASP A 47 7.18 26.70 -3.71
C ASP A 47 6.61 26.94 -2.31
N LEU A 48 7.11 26.18 -1.33
CA LEU A 48 6.71 26.29 0.07
C LEU A 48 7.55 27.37 0.78
N PRO A 49 6.95 28.17 1.68
CA PRO A 49 7.67 29.22 2.39
C PRO A 49 8.81 28.66 3.24
N THR A 50 10.05 29.07 2.94
CA THR A 50 11.26 28.70 3.69
C THR A 50 11.56 29.70 4.81
N GLY A 51 12.12 29.24 5.94
CA GLY A 51 12.58 30.11 7.04
C GLY A 51 11.60 30.26 8.22
N ALA A 52 10.29 30.35 7.96
CA ALA A 52 9.25 30.26 9.01
C ALA A 52 8.69 28.83 9.18
N GLY A 53 9.05 27.92 8.28
CA GLY A 53 8.33 26.67 8.06
C GLY A 53 7.03 26.91 7.28
N LEU A 54 6.33 25.83 6.91
CA LEU A 54 4.94 25.92 6.47
C LEU A 54 4.11 26.66 7.53
N PRO A 55 3.05 27.43 7.19
CA PRO A 55 2.16 28.03 8.18
C PRO A 55 1.58 26.92 9.06
N LYS A 56 2.07 26.80 10.30
CA LYS A 56 1.69 25.73 11.23
C LYS A 56 0.68 26.28 12.22
N THR A 57 -0.59 25.96 12.01
CA THR A 57 -1.62 26.13 13.03
C THR A 57 -1.56 24.97 14.02
N GLY A 58 -0.72 25.07 15.04
CA GLY A 58 -0.71 24.18 16.22
C GLY A 58 0.36 23.07 16.25
N LYS A 59 0.49 22.42 17.42
CA LYS A 59 1.31 21.21 17.63
C LYS A 59 0.76 20.05 16.79
N GLY A 60 1.61 19.17 16.27
CA GLY A 60 1.20 17.93 15.58
C GLY A 60 1.71 17.79 14.14
N LEU A 61 1.11 16.84 13.42
CA LEU A 61 1.40 16.53 12.02
C LEU A 61 0.40 17.20 11.09
N HIS A 62 0.90 17.90 10.07
CA HIS A 62 0.12 18.73 9.17
C HIS A 62 0.18 18.20 7.74
N GLU A 63 -0.98 17.99 7.14
CA GLU A 63 -1.11 17.59 5.74
C GLU A 63 -1.31 18.83 4.86
N ASN A 64 -0.48 18.98 3.84
CA ASN A 64 -0.61 20.00 2.80
C ASN A 64 -0.76 19.31 1.45
N VAL A 65 -1.78 19.69 0.68
CA VAL A 65 -2.03 19.13 -0.65
C VAL A 65 -1.57 20.12 -1.71
N ILE A 66 -0.58 19.72 -2.52
CA ILE A 66 0.00 20.51 -3.59
C ILE A 66 -0.25 19.79 -4.90
N THR A 67 -0.94 20.45 -5.85
CA THR A 67 -1.15 19.87 -7.18
C THR A 67 -0.11 20.42 -8.15
N ARG A 68 0.65 19.53 -8.81
CA ARG A 68 1.67 19.90 -9.80
C ARG A 68 1.74 18.85 -10.90
N ASN A 69 1.78 19.28 -12.16
CA ASN A 69 1.90 18.40 -13.33
C ASN A 69 0.86 17.25 -13.33
N GLY A 70 -0.38 17.53 -12.92
CA GLY A 70 -1.44 16.52 -12.83
C GLY A 70 -1.28 15.50 -11.69
N THR A 71 -0.32 15.69 -10.78
CA THR A 71 -0.10 14.86 -9.59
C THR A 71 -0.49 15.64 -8.34
N ALA A 72 -1.26 15.02 -7.44
CA ALA A 72 -1.59 15.56 -6.12
C ALA A 72 -0.58 15.04 -5.10
N TYR A 73 0.26 15.93 -4.58
CA TYR A 73 1.24 15.64 -3.55
C TYR A 73 0.63 15.94 -2.18
N HIS A 74 0.45 14.90 -1.37
CA HIS A 74 0.04 15.03 0.02
C HIS A 74 1.31 15.03 0.87
N VAL A 75 1.71 16.21 1.29
CA VAL A 75 2.94 16.43 2.07
C VAL A 75 2.55 16.48 3.54
N PHE A 76 3.01 15.48 4.28
CA PHE A 76 2.88 15.39 5.71
C PHE A 76 4.19 15.93 6.31
N ASP A 77 4.15 17.16 6.80
CA ASP A 77 5.24 17.77 7.55
C ASP A 77 4.87 17.78 9.02
N THR A 78 5.81 17.42 9.87
CA THR A 78 5.62 17.56 11.30
C THR A 78 5.98 18.95 11.77
N TRP A 79 5.26 19.50 12.75
CA TRP A 79 5.87 20.50 13.63
C TRP A 79 7.21 19.92 14.12
N GLY A 80 8.29 20.71 14.03
CA GLY A 80 9.63 20.16 14.22
C GLY A 80 9.72 19.51 15.59
N ILE A 81 10.45 18.40 15.68
CA ILE A 81 10.53 17.63 16.92
C ILE A 81 11.18 18.53 17.99
N GLU A 82 10.37 19.00 18.94
CA GLU A 82 10.81 19.74 20.13
C GLU A 82 10.70 18.80 21.34
N ALA A 83 11.66 18.89 22.27
CA ALA A 83 11.82 17.90 23.34
C ALA A 83 10.59 17.76 24.25
N ASP A 84 9.80 18.83 24.42
CA ASP A 84 8.59 18.88 25.24
C ASP A 84 7.36 18.22 24.58
N SER A 85 7.43 17.90 23.28
CA SER A 85 6.30 17.38 22.50
C SER A 85 6.54 15.99 21.90
N LEU A 86 7.72 15.41 22.16
CA LEU A 86 8.16 14.16 21.54
C LEU A 86 7.24 12.96 21.81
N PRO A 87 6.73 12.69 23.04
CA PRO A 87 5.90 11.51 23.28
C PRO A 87 4.57 11.51 22.50
N GLU A 88 3.84 12.62 22.53
CA GLU A 88 2.58 12.80 21.81
C GLU A 88 2.82 12.72 20.30
N TRP A 89 3.84 13.44 19.83
CA TRP A 89 4.27 13.43 18.45
C TRP A 89 4.61 12.02 17.95
N ARG A 90 5.41 11.27 18.74
CA ARG A 90 5.82 9.90 18.42
C ARG A 90 4.60 9.02 18.24
N LYS A 91 3.65 9.10 19.18
CA LYS A 91 2.41 8.32 19.15
C LYS A 91 1.60 8.62 17.89
N GLU A 92 1.42 9.90 17.55
CA GLU A 92 0.65 10.32 16.38
C GLU A 92 1.30 9.87 15.07
N VAL A 93 2.60 10.11 14.91
CA VAL A 93 3.34 9.75 13.69
C VAL A 93 3.36 8.24 13.49
N LEU A 94 3.69 7.46 14.52
CA LEU A 94 3.73 6.00 14.42
C LEU A 94 2.34 5.43 14.14
N ALA A 95 1.28 5.98 14.76
CA ALA A 95 -0.09 5.56 14.49
C ALA A 95 -0.49 5.86 13.04
N LEU A 96 -0.12 7.03 12.51
CA LEU A 96 -0.40 7.41 11.13
C LEU A 96 0.35 6.52 10.13
N VAL A 97 1.65 6.32 10.32
CA VAL A 97 2.48 5.44 9.48
C VAL A 97 1.89 4.04 9.45
N ARG A 98 1.54 3.49 10.62
CA ARG A 98 0.90 2.17 10.69
C ARG A 98 -0.43 2.15 9.96
N LYS A 99 -1.31 3.13 10.20
CA LYS A 99 -2.63 3.22 9.54
C LYS A 99 -2.50 3.28 8.01
N ARG A 100 -1.62 4.13 7.50
CA ARG A 100 -1.44 4.35 6.06
C ARG A 100 -0.78 3.13 5.39
N ASN A 101 0.32 2.62 5.94
CA ASN A 101 1.07 1.52 5.32
C ASN A 101 0.41 0.14 5.47
N THR A 102 -0.68 0.04 6.25
CA THR A 102 -1.54 -1.15 6.33
C THR A 102 -2.87 -1.00 5.57
N SER A 103 -3.08 0.13 4.89
CA SER A 103 -4.29 0.32 4.07
C SER A 103 -4.35 -0.72 2.95
N PRO A 104 -5.54 -1.23 2.59
CA PRO A 104 -5.71 -2.05 1.41
C PRO A 104 -5.55 -1.26 0.09
N HIS A 105 -5.43 0.07 0.15
CA HIS A 105 -5.28 0.91 -1.03
C HIS A 105 -3.88 1.53 -1.06
N ILE A 106 -3.15 1.26 -2.15
CA ILE A 106 -1.76 1.73 -2.32
C ILE A 106 -1.71 3.26 -2.27
N ARG A 107 -2.70 3.94 -2.85
CA ARG A 107 -2.83 5.41 -2.81
C ARG A 107 -2.88 6.03 -1.42
N ASP A 108 -3.15 5.23 -0.38
CA ASP A 108 -3.17 5.70 0.99
C ASP A 108 -1.81 5.50 1.67
N TRP A 109 -0.91 4.68 1.13
CA TRP A 109 0.40 4.40 1.74
C TRP A 109 1.28 5.64 1.72
N PHE A 110 2.27 5.70 2.62
CA PHE A 110 3.36 6.63 2.39
C PHE A 110 4.22 6.14 1.23
N HIS A 111 4.35 6.98 0.20
CA HIS A 111 5.12 6.69 -1.01
C HIS A 111 6.59 7.11 -0.86
N ALA A 112 6.88 8.05 0.05
CA ALA A 112 8.22 8.42 0.46
C ALA A 112 8.19 8.84 1.93
N VAL A 113 9.20 8.42 2.71
CA VAL A 113 9.39 8.85 4.09
C VAL A 113 10.83 9.31 4.25
N TYR A 114 11.01 10.58 4.56
CA TYR A 114 12.30 11.21 4.76
C TYR A 114 12.50 11.56 6.24
N TYR A 115 13.70 11.30 6.77
CA TYR A 115 14.12 11.82 8.06
C TYR A 115 15.36 12.70 7.88
N CYS A 116 15.27 13.97 8.25
CA CYS A 116 16.32 14.95 7.98
C CYS A 116 17.19 15.22 9.21
N PHE A 117 18.50 15.11 9.03
CA PHE A 117 19.51 15.67 9.94
C PHE A 117 20.30 16.77 9.23
N SER A 118 20.78 17.78 9.96
CA SER A 118 21.61 18.83 9.37
C SER A 118 23.10 18.50 9.52
N ALA A 119 23.83 18.46 8.41
CA ALA A 119 25.28 18.33 8.40
C ALA A 119 26.02 19.59 8.90
N ASN A 120 25.30 20.69 9.18
CA ASN A 120 25.88 21.85 9.87
C ASN A 120 26.14 21.56 11.35
N THR A 121 25.17 20.93 12.03
CA THR A 121 25.29 20.64 13.46
C THR A 121 26.17 19.43 13.73
N ALA A 122 26.25 18.48 12.79
CA ALA A 122 26.95 17.20 12.93
C ALA A 122 26.59 16.44 14.22
N ARG A 123 25.42 16.74 14.78
CA ARG A 123 24.92 16.19 16.04
C ARG A 123 23.63 15.47 15.76
N ILE A 124 23.64 14.18 16.06
CA ILE A 124 22.46 13.32 16.08
C ILE A 124 22.21 13.03 17.56
N GLU A 125 21.00 13.32 18.03
CA GLU A 125 20.64 12.97 19.40
C GLU A 125 20.15 11.53 19.47
N GLU A 126 20.62 10.81 20.49
CA GLU A 126 20.25 9.42 20.75
C GLU A 126 18.73 9.24 20.84
N THR A 127 18.02 10.22 21.42
CA THR A 127 16.56 10.25 21.48
C THR A 127 15.89 10.18 20.09
N GLU A 128 16.45 10.83 19.06
CA GLU A 128 15.90 10.74 17.69
C GLU A 128 16.03 9.33 17.10
N ILE A 129 17.13 8.65 17.44
CA ILE A 129 17.36 7.27 17.02
C ILE A 129 16.36 6.34 17.74
N GLU A 130 16.33 6.41 19.06
CA GLU A 130 15.60 5.46 19.92
C GLU A 130 14.09 5.63 19.85
N GLU A 131 13.61 6.87 19.84
CA GLU A 131 12.19 7.16 19.97
C GLU A 131 11.49 7.27 18.61
N ILE A 132 12.25 7.45 17.52
CA ILE A 132 11.67 7.76 16.21
C ILE A 132 12.14 6.79 15.13
N LEU A 133 13.43 6.82 14.79
CA LEU A 133 13.95 6.05 13.66
C LEU A 133 13.82 4.54 13.90
N VAL A 134 14.23 4.04 15.07
CA VAL A 134 14.11 2.62 15.43
C VAL A 134 12.64 2.15 15.38
N PRO A 135 11.67 2.82 16.04
CA PRO A 135 10.27 2.43 15.96
C PRO A 135 9.68 2.48 14.54
N LEU A 136 10.06 3.46 13.72
CA LEU A 136 9.63 3.54 12.32
C LEU A 136 10.13 2.31 11.53
N LEU A 137 11.41 1.99 11.62
CA LEU A 137 11.98 0.84 10.93
C LEU A 137 11.42 -0.49 11.44
N GLN A 138 11.20 -0.62 12.75
CA GLN A 138 10.56 -1.81 13.35
C GLN A 138 9.11 -2.00 12.88
N SER A 139 8.40 -0.91 12.55
CA SER A 139 7.06 -0.99 11.98
C SER A 139 7.02 -1.47 10.52
N GLY A 140 8.18 -1.70 9.90
CA GLY A 140 8.32 -2.04 8.48
C GLY A 140 8.23 -0.83 7.55
N CYS A 141 8.31 0.40 8.09
CA CYS A 141 8.45 1.61 7.31
C CYS A 141 9.88 1.72 6.78
N LYS A 142 10.05 2.03 5.50
CA LYS A 142 11.36 2.39 4.95
C LYS A 142 11.56 3.88 5.10
N VAL A 143 12.71 4.28 5.61
CA VAL A 143 13.05 5.67 5.88
C VAL A 143 14.30 6.02 5.08
N ILE A 144 14.24 7.10 4.32
CA ILE A 144 15.40 7.70 3.64
C ILE A 144 15.94 8.77 4.58
N VAL A 145 17.14 8.55 5.09
CA VAL A 145 17.81 9.55 5.92
C VAL A 145 18.49 10.55 5.00
N VAL A 146 18.15 11.82 5.18
CA VAL A 146 18.70 12.91 4.39
C VAL A 146 19.58 13.77 5.27
N LEU A 147 20.87 13.88 4.92
CA LEU A 147 21.80 14.80 5.55
C LEU A 147 21.73 16.13 4.79
N THR A 148 20.89 17.05 5.27
CA THR A 148 20.73 18.38 4.69
C THR A 148 21.92 19.27 5.01
N ASN A 149 22.02 20.42 4.34
CA ASN A 149 23.13 21.36 4.50
C ASN A 149 24.50 20.71 4.26
N ALA A 150 24.56 19.83 3.25
CA ALA A 150 25.73 19.05 2.91
C ALA A 150 26.68 19.74 1.93
N GLU A 151 26.42 21.00 1.57
CA GLU A 151 27.32 21.82 0.77
C GLU A 151 28.74 21.89 1.34
N ASP A 152 29.72 22.00 0.45
CA ASP A 152 31.14 22.06 0.80
C ASP A 152 31.41 23.15 1.85
N GLY A 153 32.30 22.83 2.77
CA GLY A 153 32.66 23.71 3.86
C GLY A 153 33.67 23.08 4.79
N PHE A 154 34.10 23.84 5.81
CA PHE A 154 35.14 23.41 6.73
C PHE A 154 34.81 22.05 7.38
N ARG A 155 35.63 21.04 7.07
CA ARG A 155 35.51 19.65 7.53
C ARG A 155 34.13 19.03 7.27
N LYS A 156 33.40 19.52 6.27
CA LYS A 156 32.02 19.06 5.98
C LYS A 156 32.00 17.57 5.62
N GLN A 157 32.90 17.13 4.77
CA GLN A 157 32.96 15.74 4.33
C GLN A 157 33.22 14.79 5.50
N GLU A 158 34.15 15.13 6.40
CA GLU A 158 34.42 14.36 7.61
C GLU A 158 33.19 14.28 8.53
N LYS A 159 32.44 15.39 8.69
CA LYS A 159 31.20 15.40 9.46
C LYS A 159 30.13 14.49 8.85
N ILE A 160 29.94 14.56 7.54
CA ILE A 160 28.97 13.72 6.82
C ILE A 160 29.32 12.25 7.00
N GLU A 161 30.60 11.88 6.84
CA GLU A 161 31.02 10.48 6.97
C GLU A 161 30.84 9.98 8.40
N GLY A 162 31.27 10.74 9.41
CA GLY A 162 31.05 10.39 10.81
C GLY A 162 29.57 10.26 11.18
N MET A 163 28.68 11.07 10.60
CA MET A 163 27.23 10.92 10.78
C MET A 163 26.70 9.62 10.16
N LYS A 164 27.18 9.24 8.98
CA LYS A 164 26.77 7.98 8.31
C LYS A 164 27.21 6.76 9.12
N GLU A 165 28.47 6.73 9.53
CA GLU A 165 29.03 5.66 10.36
C GLU A 165 28.25 5.53 11.66
N TYR A 166 28.05 6.63 12.38
CA TYR A 166 27.28 6.65 13.63
C TYR A 166 25.85 6.14 13.45
N LEU A 167 25.13 6.61 12.43
CA LEU A 167 23.76 6.14 12.15
C LEU A 167 23.75 4.64 11.82
N GLN A 168 24.68 4.17 11.00
CA GLN A 168 24.72 2.77 10.60
C GLN A 168 25.03 1.85 11.81
N GLU A 169 26.00 2.22 12.63
CA GLU A 169 26.38 1.47 13.84
C GLU A 169 25.24 1.42 14.86
N GLU A 170 24.69 2.58 15.21
CA GLU A 170 23.67 2.69 16.25
C GLU A 170 22.35 2.03 15.85
N MET A 171 22.02 2.05 14.55
CA MET A 171 20.83 1.38 14.02
C MET A 171 21.05 -0.13 13.94
N THR A 172 22.22 -0.60 13.50
CA THR A 172 22.56 -2.03 13.48
C THR A 172 22.53 -2.62 14.88
N LYS A 173 23.11 -1.91 15.85
CA LYS A 173 23.13 -2.29 17.26
C LYS A 173 21.72 -2.42 17.85
N ARG A 174 20.84 -1.45 17.62
CA ARG A 174 19.48 -1.43 18.20
C ARG A 174 18.48 -2.33 17.48
N LEU A 175 18.66 -2.56 16.17
CA LEU A 175 17.78 -3.42 15.38
C LEU A 175 18.23 -4.87 15.34
N HIS A 176 19.46 -5.16 15.78
CA HIS A 176 20.09 -6.49 15.71
C HIS A 176 20.11 -7.07 14.29
N ARG A 177 20.17 -6.21 13.28
CA ARG A 177 20.27 -6.53 11.85
C ARG A 177 20.79 -5.32 11.09
N ASP A 178 21.29 -5.54 9.88
CA ASP A 178 21.55 -4.43 8.96
C ASP A 178 20.23 -3.71 8.62
N PRO A 179 20.09 -2.41 8.92
CA PRO A 179 18.90 -1.65 8.59
C PRO A 179 18.69 -1.45 7.09
N GLN A 180 19.72 -1.62 6.25
CA GLN A 180 19.74 -1.19 4.85
C GLN A 180 19.31 0.28 4.72
N LEU A 181 19.94 1.14 5.53
CA LEU A 181 19.54 2.55 5.65
C LEU A 181 20.11 3.37 4.49
N GLU A 182 19.22 3.97 3.70
CA GLU A 182 19.61 4.93 2.66
C GLU A 182 19.95 6.28 3.31
N ILE A 183 21.24 6.64 3.37
CA ILE A 183 21.72 7.91 3.94
C ILE A 183 22.28 8.80 2.84
N ILE A 184 21.53 9.83 2.46
CA ILE A 184 21.79 10.64 1.27
C ILE A 184 22.13 12.08 1.69
N PRO A 185 23.36 12.57 1.43
CA PRO A 185 23.71 13.97 1.63
C PRO A 185 23.05 14.85 0.54
N VAL A 186 22.52 16.00 0.95
CA VAL A 186 21.79 16.92 0.08
C VAL A 186 22.13 18.38 0.37
N ALA A 187 22.57 19.09 -0.67
CA ALA A 187 22.53 20.56 -0.73
C ALA A 187 21.29 21.00 -1.52
N SER A 188 20.27 21.49 -0.83
CA SER A 188 18.97 21.87 -1.43
C SER A 188 18.90 23.34 -1.85
N ILE A 189 19.78 24.18 -1.32
CA ILE A 189 19.85 25.60 -1.59
C ILE A 189 21.10 25.85 -2.44
N ALA A 190 20.95 26.61 -3.52
CA ALA A 190 22.09 27.14 -4.27
C ALA A 190 22.41 28.52 -3.71
N GLY A 191 23.66 28.93 -3.77
CA GLY A 191 24.07 30.24 -3.29
C GLY A 191 25.58 30.37 -3.26
N GLU A 192 26.07 31.22 -2.37
CA GLU A 192 27.50 31.40 -2.11
C GLU A 192 27.74 31.29 -0.61
N THR A 193 28.89 30.74 -0.22
CA THR A 193 29.34 30.77 1.17
C THR A 193 29.72 32.20 1.56
N LEU A 194 29.91 32.46 2.86
CA LEU A 194 30.48 33.73 3.33
C LEU A 194 31.90 34.00 2.78
N ALA A 195 32.60 32.95 2.34
CA ALA A 195 33.92 33.05 1.72
C ALA A 195 33.84 33.30 0.19
N GLY A 196 32.63 33.34 -0.39
CA GLY A 196 32.40 33.56 -1.82
C GLY A 196 32.42 32.28 -2.67
N ASP A 197 32.53 31.11 -2.06
CA ASP A 197 32.51 29.83 -2.80
C ASP A 197 31.08 29.50 -3.26
N SER A 198 30.93 29.10 -4.53
CA SER A 198 29.63 28.71 -5.07
C SER A 198 29.11 27.41 -4.44
N ILE A 199 27.89 27.45 -3.94
CA ILE A 199 27.14 26.29 -3.48
C ILE A 199 26.28 25.76 -4.62
N SER A 200 26.62 24.58 -5.13
CA SER A 200 25.81 23.85 -6.10
C SER A 200 24.86 22.87 -5.41
N ARG A 201 23.68 22.65 -6.00
CA ARG A 201 22.69 21.70 -5.47
C ARG A 201 23.04 20.28 -5.93
N PHE A 202 22.91 19.31 -5.03
CA PHE A 202 23.13 17.88 -5.32
C PHE A 202 22.25 16.97 -4.45
N GLY A 203 22.20 15.67 -4.75
CA GLY A 203 21.47 14.67 -3.95
C GLY A 203 19.98 14.52 -4.29
N ARG A 204 19.48 15.22 -5.32
CA ARG A 204 18.07 15.16 -5.73
C ARG A 204 17.72 13.85 -6.41
N THR A 205 18.56 13.43 -7.35
CA THR A 205 18.31 12.23 -8.15
C THR A 205 18.31 11.00 -7.25
N GLU A 206 19.35 10.87 -6.43
CA GLU A 206 19.55 9.81 -5.45
C GLU A 206 18.36 9.72 -4.46
N SER A 207 17.91 10.87 -3.94
CA SER A 207 16.77 10.92 -3.00
C SER A 207 15.43 10.52 -3.63
N LEU A 208 15.22 10.84 -4.92
CA LEU A 208 14.01 10.48 -5.64
C LEU A 208 14.03 9.01 -6.09
N GLU A 209 15.18 8.52 -6.53
CA GLU A 209 15.39 7.11 -6.91
C GLU A 209 15.24 6.20 -5.69
N ALA A 210 15.79 6.57 -4.52
CA ALA A 210 15.60 5.83 -3.28
C ALA A 210 14.11 5.75 -2.89
N ALA A 211 13.36 6.84 -3.03
CA ALA A 211 11.91 6.85 -2.78
C ALA A 211 11.14 5.94 -3.74
N GLN A 212 11.49 5.98 -5.03
CA GLN A 212 10.90 5.11 -6.04
C GLN A 212 11.22 3.63 -5.81
N TYR A 213 12.47 3.31 -5.49
CA TYR A 213 12.90 1.97 -5.16
C TYR A 213 12.14 1.43 -3.94
N ASN A 214 12.07 2.22 -2.87
CA ASN A 214 11.39 1.88 -1.63
C ASN A 214 9.90 1.58 -1.86
N LEU A 215 9.20 2.43 -2.63
CA LEU A 215 7.80 2.22 -2.97
C LEU A 215 7.58 0.92 -3.75
N ALA A 216 8.42 0.67 -4.75
CA ALA A 216 8.29 -0.54 -5.55
C ALA A 216 8.54 -1.82 -4.73
N ASP A 217 9.55 -1.83 -3.86
CA ASP A 217 9.79 -2.96 -2.96
C ASP A 217 8.68 -3.09 -1.90
N ASP A 218 8.05 -1.98 -1.47
CA ASP A 218 6.86 -2.03 -0.60
C ASP A 218 5.67 -2.68 -1.32
N ILE A 219 5.44 -2.35 -2.59
CA ILE A 219 4.39 -2.96 -3.42
C ILE A 219 4.64 -4.47 -3.53
N GLU A 220 5.86 -4.88 -3.89
CA GLU A 220 6.21 -6.28 -4.07
C GLU A 220 6.00 -7.11 -2.78
N LYS A 221 6.35 -6.55 -1.62
CA LYS A 221 6.27 -7.26 -0.33
C LYS A 221 4.89 -7.19 0.32
N ARG A 222 4.21 -6.04 0.26
CA ARG A 222 2.94 -5.82 1.00
C ARG A 222 1.72 -6.28 0.20
N LEU A 223 1.72 -6.10 -1.12
CA LEU A 223 0.54 -6.38 -1.95
C LEU A 223 0.08 -7.84 -1.87
N PRO A 224 0.97 -8.86 -1.92
CA PRO A 224 0.56 -10.26 -1.78
C PRO A 224 -0.10 -10.55 -0.42
N ALA A 225 0.42 -9.94 0.66
CA ALA A 225 -0.14 -10.11 2.00
C ALA A 225 -1.54 -9.46 2.14
N ILE A 226 -1.72 -8.27 1.57
CA ILE A 226 -3.01 -7.55 1.56
C ILE A 226 -4.04 -8.34 0.76
N TYR A 227 -3.68 -8.77 -0.46
CA TYR A 227 -4.59 -9.55 -1.29
C TYR A 227 -4.94 -10.89 -0.62
N LYS A 228 -3.96 -11.57 -0.03
CA LYS A 228 -4.21 -12.79 0.75
C LYS A 228 -5.23 -12.55 1.86
N MET A 229 -5.08 -11.47 2.63
CA MET A 229 -6.05 -11.12 3.68
C MET A 229 -7.46 -10.90 3.11
N ASN A 230 -7.56 -10.21 1.96
CA ASN A 230 -8.83 -10.00 1.28
C ASN A 230 -9.50 -11.32 0.84
N VAL A 231 -8.72 -12.25 0.26
CA VAL A 231 -9.18 -13.61 -0.09
C VAL A 231 -9.75 -14.33 1.13
N LEU A 232 -9.00 -14.35 2.24
CA LEU A 232 -9.41 -15.00 3.49
C LEU A 232 -10.72 -14.39 4.03
N ASN A 233 -10.82 -13.06 4.06
CA ASN A 233 -12.00 -12.35 4.54
C ASN A 233 -13.24 -12.63 3.68
N LYS A 234 -13.12 -12.60 2.35
CA LYS A 234 -14.25 -12.85 1.45
C LYS A 234 -14.74 -14.29 1.51
N LEU A 235 -13.82 -15.26 1.58
CA LEU A 235 -14.17 -16.68 1.74
C LEU A 235 -14.81 -16.96 3.11
N GLY A 236 -14.30 -16.33 4.17
CA GLY A 236 -14.91 -16.38 5.50
C GLY A 236 -16.33 -15.82 5.49
N ALA A 237 -16.52 -14.65 4.88
CA ALA A 237 -17.83 -14.03 4.75
C ALA A 237 -18.81 -14.89 3.91
N TRP A 238 -18.34 -15.54 2.83
CA TRP A 238 -19.15 -16.49 2.08
C TRP A 238 -19.61 -17.66 2.95
N LYS A 239 -18.70 -18.26 3.73
CA LYS A 239 -19.02 -19.34 4.66
C LYS A 239 -20.11 -18.90 5.64
N GLU A 240 -19.94 -17.73 6.27
CA GLU A 240 -20.89 -17.20 7.25
C GLU A 240 -22.27 -16.93 6.63
N ARG A 241 -22.34 -16.25 5.49
CA ARG A 241 -23.59 -16.01 4.77
C ARG A 241 -24.29 -17.31 4.38
N SER A 242 -23.52 -18.29 3.91
CA SER A 242 -24.05 -19.60 3.55
C SER A 242 -24.65 -20.34 4.74
N LEU A 243 -23.96 -20.35 5.89
CA LEU A 243 -24.46 -20.99 7.11
C LEU A 243 -25.70 -20.27 7.67
N LEU A 244 -25.74 -18.93 7.62
CA LEU A 244 -26.91 -18.15 8.02
C LEU A 244 -28.12 -18.42 7.11
N LEU A 245 -27.91 -18.50 5.80
CA LEU A 245 -28.96 -18.87 4.83
C LEU A 245 -29.49 -20.28 5.14
N LEU A 246 -28.62 -21.23 5.45
CA LEU A 246 -29.02 -22.59 5.80
C LEU A 246 -29.76 -22.68 7.14
N ALA A 247 -29.40 -21.86 8.12
CA ALA A 247 -30.09 -21.81 9.41
C ALA A 247 -31.47 -21.16 9.30
N ASN A 248 -31.57 -20.03 8.58
CA ASN A 248 -32.73 -19.13 8.68
C ASN A 248 -33.56 -19.02 7.40
N GLY A 249 -33.10 -19.57 6.27
CA GLY A 249 -33.82 -19.47 5.00
C GLY A 249 -35.24 -20.00 5.13
N LYS A 250 -36.23 -19.22 4.67
CA LYS A 250 -37.63 -19.67 4.61
C LYS A 250 -37.75 -20.71 3.51
N ILE A 251 -38.09 -21.94 3.87
CA ILE A 251 -38.23 -23.04 2.92
C ILE A 251 -39.52 -23.77 3.21
N SER A 252 -40.45 -23.74 2.26
CA SER A 252 -41.61 -24.63 2.27
C SER A 252 -41.12 -26.04 1.93
N PHE A 253 -40.83 -26.83 2.98
CA PHE A 253 -40.40 -28.23 2.86
C PHE A 253 -41.57 -29.22 2.73
N VAL A 254 -42.77 -28.72 2.45
CA VAL A 254 -43.92 -29.56 2.13
C VAL A 254 -43.74 -30.05 0.69
N LEU A 255 -43.21 -31.27 0.56
CA LEU A 255 -43.25 -32.14 -0.63
C LEU A 255 -42.58 -31.63 -1.93
N ASN A 256 -41.48 -30.87 -1.88
CA ASN A 256 -40.81 -30.46 -3.12
C ASN A 256 -39.27 -30.36 -3.04
N ASN A 257 -38.57 -31.20 -3.83
CA ASN A 257 -37.12 -31.21 -4.08
C ASN A 257 -36.55 -29.86 -4.58
N ASN A 258 -37.40 -29.00 -5.13
CA ASN A 258 -37.02 -27.71 -5.71
C ASN A 258 -36.49 -26.73 -4.67
N SER A 259 -37.00 -26.75 -3.43
CA SER A 259 -36.58 -25.78 -2.42
C SER A 259 -35.19 -26.08 -1.85
N ALA A 260 -34.82 -27.37 -1.73
CA ALA A 260 -33.47 -27.78 -1.38
C ALA A 260 -32.47 -27.46 -2.51
N ARG A 261 -32.89 -27.68 -3.76
CA ARG A 261 -32.12 -27.31 -4.95
C ARG A 261 -31.85 -25.81 -5.03
N GLN A 262 -32.86 -24.98 -4.77
CA GLN A 262 -32.73 -23.53 -4.71
C GLN A 262 -31.69 -23.07 -3.68
N LEU A 263 -31.66 -23.66 -2.48
CA LEU A 263 -30.63 -23.35 -1.49
C LEU A 263 -29.21 -23.65 -1.98
N ILE A 264 -29.03 -24.83 -2.58
CA ILE A 264 -27.74 -25.27 -3.10
C ILE A 264 -27.28 -24.33 -4.20
N ASP A 265 -28.19 -23.97 -5.12
CA ASP A 265 -27.93 -23.03 -6.20
C ASP A 265 -27.51 -21.67 -5.64
N LEU A 266 -28.23 -21.13 -4.65
CA LEU A 266 -27.89 -19.86 -4.00
C LEU A 266 -26.48 -19.88 -3.37
N ILE A 267 -26.12 -20.96 -2.68
CA ILE A 267 -24.80 -21.09 -2.05
C ILE A 267 -23.69 -21.19 -3.10
N ASN A 268 -23.91 -21.97 -4.16
CA ASN A 268 -22.96 -22.11 -5.27
C ASN A 268 -22.80 -20.80 -6.03
N TYR A 269 -23.89 -20.07 -6.30
CA TYR A 269 -23.82 -18.75 -6.94
C TYR A 269 -23.10 -17.72 -6.05
N ASP A 270 -23.35 -17.70 -4.73
CA ASP A 270 -22.61 -16.82 -3.82
C ASP A 270 -21.11 -17.17 -3.79
N LEU A 271 -20.75 -18.45 -3.88
CA LEU A 271 -19.34 -18.87 -3.97
C LEU A 271 -18.68 -18.38 -5.27
N LEU A 272 -19.36 -18.56 -6.40
CA LEU A 272 -18.87 -18.08 -7.71
C LEU A 272 -18.74 -16.56 -7.73
N ASN A 273 -19.74 -15.84 -7.22
CA ASN A 273 -19.70 -14.38 -7.08
C ASN A 273 -18.56 -13.94 -6.15
N THR A 274 -18.31 -14.70 -5.09
CA THR A 274 -17.19 -14.45 -4.17
C THR A 274 -15.85 -14.57 -4.89
N PHE A 275 -15.66 -15.59 -5.73
CA PHE A 275 -14.44 -15.68 -6.56
C PHE A 275 -14.34 -14.54 -7.58
N GLY A 276 -15.43 -14.17 -8.25
CA GLY A 276 -15.44 -13.04 -9.16
C GLY A 276 -15.07 -11.72 -8.46
N ALA A 277 -15.53 -11.51 -7.23
CA ALA A 277 -15.16 -10.35 -6.42
C ALA A 277 -13.70 -10.38 -5.97
N ILE A 278 -13.15 -11.57 -5.66
CA ILE A 278 -11.72 -11.74 -5.38
C ILE A 278 -10.89 -11.34 -6.61
N ASP A 279 -11.28 -11.79 -7.80
CA ASP A 279 -10.56 -11.49 -9.04
C ASP A 279 -10.60 -10.00 -9.37
N ALA A 280 -11.78 -9.38 -9.27
CA ALA A 280 -11.95 -7.95 -9.50
C ALA A 280 -11.10 -7.10 -8.55
N ASP A 281 -11.01 -7.49 -7.27
CA ASP A 281 -10.14 -6.80 -6.31
C ASP A 281 -8.66 -6.99 -6.64
N GLY A 282 -8.26 -8.19 -7.10
CA GLY A 282 -6.91 -8.46 -7.57
C GLY A 282 -6.54 -7.61 -8.78
N ASP A 283 -7.44 -7.52 -9.76
CA ASP A 283 -7.24 -6.71 -10.97
C ASP A 283 -7.12 -5.21 -10.63
N LYS A 284 -7.94 -4.74 -9.68
CA LYS A 284 -7.87 -3.36 -9.21
C LYS A 284 -6.56 -3.05 -8.48
N LEU A 285 -6.11 -3.96 -7.61
CA LEU A 285 -4.83 -3.82 -6.91
C LEU A 285 -3.64 -3.84 -7.86
N GLU A 286 -3.66 -4.73 -8.86
CA GLU A 286 -2.62 -4.80 -9.91
C GLU A 286 -2.59 -3.53 -10.77
N ALA A 287 -3.76 -3.03 -11.17
CA ALA A 287 -3.85 -1.76 -11.91
C ALA A 287 -3.28 -0.60 -11.09
N GLU A 288 -3.67 -0.47 -9.82
CA GLU A 288 -3.17 0.57 -8.94
C GLU A 288 -1.66 0.45 -8.69
N ALA A 289 -1.14 -0.77 -8.49
CA ALA A 289 0.29 -1.01 -8.34
C ALA A 289 1.08 -0.60 -9.59
N ASN A 290 0.58 -0.95 -10.77
CA ASN A 290 1.22 -0.61 -12.05
C ASN A 290 1.23 0.90 -12.31
N GLU A 291 0.23 1.67 -11.87
CA GLU A 291 0.26 3.13 -11.94
C GLU A 291 1.50 3.71 -11.22
N TYR A 292 1.86 3.16 -10.05
CA TYR A 292 3.02 3.61 -9.29
C TYR A 292 4.36 3.10 -9.85
N LEU A 293 4.41 1.83 -10.29
CA LEU A 293 5.64 1.22 -10.81
C LEU A 293 6.05 1.81 -12.15
N LEU A 294 5.11 2.06 -13.06
CA LEU A 294 5.41 2.61 -14.39
C LEU A 294 5.81 4.09 -14.31
N ALA A 295 5.32 4.82 -13.31
CA ALA A 295 5.73 6.20 -13.05
C ALA A 295 7.16 6.31 -12.46
N ALA A 296 7.79 5.19 -12.08
CA ALA A 296 9.09 5.17 -11.41
C ALA A 296 10.31 5.03 -12.33
N GLY A 297 10.14 4.90 -13.65
CA GLY A 297 11.27 4.72 -14.59
C GLY A 297 11.95 3.35 -14.45
N ASP A 298 12.05 2.60 -15.54
CA ASP A 298 12.72 1.28 -15.63
C ASP A 298 12.20 0.10 -14.80
N LYS A 299 11.03 0.19 -14.16
CA LYS A 299 10.38 -0.99 -13.54
C LYS A 299 9.32 -1.63 -14.44
N LYS A 300 9.43 -2.95 -14.60
CA LYS A 300 8.46 -3.80 -15.30
C LYS A 300 7.13 -3.81 -14.53
N PRO A 301 5.99 -3.98 -15.21
CA PRO A 301 4.71 -4.18 -14.53
C PRO A 301 4.77 -5.40 -13.62
N MET A 302 3.89 -5.44 -12.62
CA MET A 302 3.82 -6.57 -11.71
C MET A 302 3.63 -7.90 -12.46
N ASP A 303 4.44 -8.90 -12.10
CA ASP A 303 4.23 -10.27 -12.58
C ASP A 303 2.99 -10.86 -11.90
N ARG A 304 1.99 -11.27 -12.70
CA ARG A 304 0.72 -11.90 -12.26
C ARG A 304 0.88 -13.05 -11.26
N ARG A 305 2.06 -13.68 -11.18
CA ARG A 305 2.39 -14.71 -10.17
C ARG A 305 2.43 -14.19 -8.73
N TRP A 306 2.29 -12.88 -8.51
CA TRP A 306 2.20 -12.27 -7.19
C TRP A 306 0.95 -12.70 -6.40
N ARG A 307 -0.13 -13.11 -7.08
CA ARG A 307 -1.38 -13.51 -6.43
C ARG A 307 -1.19 -14.91 -5.80
N PRO A 308 -1.49 -15.10 -4.51
CA PRO A 308 -1.49 -16.41 -3.88
C PRO A 308 -2.43 -17.35 -4.61
N ASP A 309 -1.93 -18.54 -4.93
CA ASP A 309 -2.69 -19.57 -5.62
C ASP A 309 -3.53 -20.40 -4.64
N PHE A 310 -4.74 -20.77 -5.06
CA PHE A 310 -5.65 -21.59 -4.27
C PHE A 310 -6.66 -22.32 -5.14
N SER A 311 -7.19 -23.43 -4.61
CA SER A 311 -8.16 -24.25 -5.30
C SER A 311 -9.50 -23.51 -5.42
N ARG A 312 -9.91 -23.26 -6.65
CA ARG A 312 -11.24 -22.72 -6.99
C ARG A 312 -12.26 -23.84 -7.04
N ILE A 313 -12.69 -24.29 -5.87
CA ILE A 313 -13.79 -25.26 -5.78
C ILE A 313 -15.07 -24.52 -6.18
N THR A 314 -15.57 -24.77 -7.38
CA THR A 314 -16.69 -24.03 -7.99
C THR A 314 -18.07 -24.45 -7.47
N TYR A 315 -18.12 -25.47 -6.62
CA TYR A 315 -19.36 -25.99 -6.05
C TYR A 315 -19.13 -26.70 -4.72
N VAL A 316 -20.13 -26.71 -3.86
CA VAL A 316 -20.08 -27.45 -2.60
C VAL A 316 -20.07 -28.96 -2.89
N LYS A 317 -18.97 -29.65 -2.54
CA LYS A 317 -18.67 -31.07 -2.89
C LYS A 317 -19.92 -31.96 -2.88
N GLY A 318 -20.19 -32.65 -4.00
CA GLY A 318 -21.34 -33.55 -4.17
C GLY A 318 -22.56 -32.93 -4.86
N TYR A 319 -22.54 -31.64 -5.17
CA TYR A 319 -23.59 -30.91 -5.90
C TYR A 319 -22.98 -30.08 -7.04
N GLU A 320 -22.43 -30.77 -8.05
CA GLU A 320 -22.02 -30.15 -9.32
C GLU A 320 -23.23 -29.59 -10.07
N TYR A 321 -23.10 -28.40 -10.66
CA TYR A 321 -23.94 -28.07 -11.82
C TYR A 321 -23.09 -27.68 -13.02
N SER A 322 -23.14 -28.55 -14.02
CA SER A 322 -23.17 -28.20 -15.44
C SER A 322 -24.05 -29.14 -16.26
N LYS A 323 -24.54 -30.28 -15.72
CA LYS A 323 -25.30 -31.30 -16.47
C LYS A 323 -26.34 -32.08 -15.63
N GLY A 324 -27.26 -31.41 -14.92
CA GLY A 324 -28.33 -32.08 -14.17
C GLY A 324 -27.96 -32.46 -12.73
N LEU A 325 -28.86 -33.17 -12.02
CA LEU A 325 -28.61 -33.59 -10.63
C LEU A 325 -27.26 -34.32 -10.55
N SER A 326 -26.32 -33.83 -9.75
CA SER A 326 -25.11 -34.59 -9.43
C SER A 326 -25.49 -35.95 -8.84
N VAL A 327 -24.66 -36.97 -9.04
CA VAL A 327 -24.89 -38.32 -8.45
C VAL A 327 -25.09 -38.22 -6.93
N GLY A 328 -24.41 -37.27 -6.27
CA GLY A 328 -24.59 -36.97 -4.85
C GLY A 328 -25.96 -36.37 -4.49
N LEU A 329 -26.47 -35.41 -5.27
CA LEU A 329 -27.82 -34.86 -5.13
C LEU A 329 -28.87 -35.93 -5.45
N ALA A 330 -28.66 -36.76 -6.46
CA ALA A 330 -29.58 -37.84 -6.81
C ALA A 330 -29.66 -38.91 -5.71
N VAL A 331 -28.53 -39.28 -5.10
CA VAL A 331 -28.49 -40.21 -3.96
C VAL A 331 -29.05 -39.57 -2.68
N ASP A 332 -28.72 -38.31 -2.39
CA ASP A 332 -29.27 -37.59 -1.23
C ASP A 332 -30.76 -37.30 -1.42
N VAL A 333 -31.25 -37.04 -2.64
CA VAL A 333 -32.68 -36.86 -2.98
C VAL A 333 -33.42 -38.18 -2.92
N ALA A 334 -32.85 -39.27 -3.45
CA ALA A 334 -33.41 -40.61 -3.30
C ALA A 334 -33.47 -41.03 -1.81
N ALA A 335 -32.46 -40.67 -1.02
CA ALA A 335 -32.47 -40.84 0.43
C ALA A 335 -33.36 -39.83 1.17
N SER A 336 -33.72 -38.69 0.55
CA SER A 336 -34.58 -37.65 1.14
C SER A 336 -36.06 -38.00 1.11
N LEU A 337 -36.48 -39.00 0.31
CA LEU A 337 -37.75 -39.69 0.51
C LEU A 337 -37.84 -40.31 1.93
N LEU A 338 -36.73 -40.36 2.68
CA LEU A 338 -36.61 -40.90 4.04
C LEU A 338 -36.04 -39.91 5.10
N ARG A 339 -35.74 -38.63 4.80
CA ARG A 339 -35.08 -37.68 5.75
C ARG A 339 -35.84 -36.37 5.99
N SER A 340 -35.75 -35.83 7.21
CA SER A 340 -36.35 -34.53 7.59
C SER A 340 -35.57 -33.33 7.05
N SER A 341 -36.26 -32.18 6.88
CA SER A 341 -35.68 -30.89 6.44
C SER A 341 -34.46 -30.45 7.27
N LYS A 342 -34.46 -30.77 8.56
CA LYS A 342 -33.35 -30.53 9.50
C LYS A 342 -32.07 -31.28 9.08
N SER A 343 -32.21 -32.54 8.66
CA SER A 343 -31.08 -33.38 8.23
C SER A 343 -30.39 -32.85 6.96
N ILE A 344 -31.17 -32.29 6.01
CA ILE A 344 -30.65 -31.72 4.76
C ILE A 344 -29.82 -30.46 5.04
N ARG A 345 -30.32 -29.55 5.89
CA ARG A 345 -29.60 -28.33 6.28
C ARG A 345 -28.30 -28.64 7.02
N GLU A 346 -28.32 -29.60 7.94
CA GLU A 346 -27.12 -30.05 8.67
C GLU A 346 -26.07 -30.70 7.74
N ASN A 347 -26.51 -31.47 6.74
CA ASN A 347 -25.60 -32.04 5.74
C ASN A 347 -24.96 -30.95 4.89
N LEU A 348 -25.76 -30.02 4.35
CA LEU A 348 -25.29 -28.94 3.50
C LEU A 348 -24.37 -27.98 4.26
N SER A 349 -24.66 -27.70 5.54
CA SER A 349 -23.80 -26.91 6.42
C SER A 349 -22.41 -27.55 6.59
N ARG A 350 -22.36 -28.86 6.87
CA ARG A 350 -21.10 -29.62 6.94
C ARG A 350 -20.33 -29.58 5.62
N ARG A 351 -21.01 -29.56 4.47
CA ARG A 351 -20.34 -29.48 3.17
C ARG A 351 -19.80 -28.07 2.88
N VAL A 352 -20.52 -27.01 3.27
CA VAL A 352 -20.00 -25.63 3.22
C VAL A 352 -18.72 -25.52 4.04
N GLU A 353 -18.71 -26.04 5.26
CA GLU A 353 -17.51 -26.06 6.13
C GLU A 353 -16.35 -26.82 5.50
N LYS A 354 -16.61 -28.02 4.95
CA LYS A 354 -15.59 -28.81 4.26
C LYS A 354 -15.04 -28.13 3.01
N THR A 355 -15.91 -27.45 2.26
CA THR A 355 -15.51 -26.70 1.05
C THR A 355 -14.62 -25.53 1.43
N TYR A 356 -15.03 -24.74 2.43
CA TYR A 356 -14.20 -23.67 2.98
C TYR A 356 -12.84 -24.22 3.46
N ALA A 357 -12.83 -25.28 4.27
CA ALA A 357 -11.59 -25.88 4.78
C ALA A 357 -10.67 -26.33 3.64
N ALA A 358 -11.20 -27.00 2.61
CA ALA A 358 -10.43 -27.45 1.46
C ALA A 358 -9.81 -26.28 0.68
N ILE A 359 -10.54 -25.18 0.47
CA ILE A 359 -9.99 -23.97 -0.16
C ILE A 359 -8.86 -23.40 0.71
N MET A 360 -9.09 -23.26 2.02
CA MET A 360 -8.12 -22.69 2.96
C MET A 360 -6.85 -23.54 3.09
N ASP A 361 -6.96 -24.86 3.05
CA ASP A 361 -5.81 -25.77 3.12
C ASP A 361 -5.01 -25.77 1.81
N SER A 362 -5.68 -25.56 0.67
CA SER A 362 -4.98 -25.38 -0.61
C SER A 362 -4.11 -24.10 -0.64
N MET A 363 -4.50 -23.04 0.09
CA MET A 363 -3.68 -21.83 0.25
C MET A 363 -2.45 -22.04 1.14
N LYS A 364 -2.46 -23.03 2.03
CA LYS A 364 -1.34 -23.32 2.94
C LYS A 364 -0.32 -24.26 2.32
N SER A 365 -0.79 -25.21 1.50
CA SER A 365 0.02 -26.28 0.91
C SER A 365 0.81 -25.87 -0.35
N ARG A 366 0.48 -24.73 -0.97
CA ARG A 366 1.18 -24.17 -2.14
C ARG A 366 2.23 -23.11 -1.79
N ARG A 367 2.87 -23.21 -0.61
CA ARG A 367 3.96 -22.31 -0.20
C ARG A 367 5.31 -22.74 -0.77
#